data_AF-A0A948ZH03-F1
#
_entry.id   AF-A0A948ZH03-F1
#
_cell.length_a   1.000
_cell.length_b   1.000
_cell.length_c   1.000
_cell.angle_alpha   90.00
_cell.angle_beta   90.00
_cell.angle_gamma   90.00
#
_symmetry.space_group_name_H-M   'P 1'
#
loop_
_entity.id
_entity.type
_entity.pdbx_description
1 polymer ?
#
loop_
_entity_poly.entity_id
_entity_poly.type
_entity_poly.pdbx_seq_one_letter_code
_entity_poly.pdbx_strand_id
1 'polypeptide(L)'
;MYQVLNADYVLATVLASTRSVSFDALDKLRRKIESRCPGLAVDVSSSAINSAIECYPNIFERQSEQIVRAANAGHYLESEYINWKFTNRVPKEVHRIVEEAINQDKVA
;
A
#
# COMPACT_ATOMS: atom_id res chain seq x y z
N MET A 1 -13.92 -17.43 -2.44
CA MET A 1 -12.59 -17.19 -3.02
C MET A 1 -12.07 -15.93 -2.34
N TYR A 2 -11.03 -16.02 -1.52
CA TYR A 2 -10.48 -14.85 -0.83
C TYR A 2 -9.79 -13.97 -1.86
N GLN A 3 -10.06 -12.67 -1.83
CA GLN A 3 -9.31 -11.70 -2.60
C GLN A 3 -8.07 -11.31 -1.80
N VAL A 4 -6.89 -11.33 -2.43
CA VAL A 4 -5.64 -10.93 -1.79
C VAL A 4 -5.23 -9.57 -2.34
N LEU A 5 -5.00 -8.60 -1.44
CA LEU A 5 -4.33 -7.35 -1.77
C LEU A 5 -2.83 -7.53 -1.59
N ASN A 6 -2.09 -7.33 -2.67
CA ASN A 6 -0.65 -7.44 -2.67
C ASN A 6 0.02 -6.22 -2.02
N ALA A 7 1.22 -6.45 -1.45
CA ALA A 7 2.03 -5.41 -0.81
C ALA A 7 2.32 -4.22 -1.74
N ASP A 8 2.53 -4.45 -3.04
CA ASP A 8 2.83 -3.40 -4.01
C ASP A 8 1.69 -2.38 -4.15
N TYR A 9 0.45 -2.85 -4.25
CA TYR A 9 -0.73 -1.99 -4.24
C TYR A 9 -0.90 -1.24 -2.92
N VAL A 10 -0.73 -1.93 -1.79
CA VAL A 10 -0.88 -1.31 -0.45
C VAL A 10 0.16 -0.22 -0.26
N LEU A 11 1.43 -0.50 -0.56
CA LEU A 11 2.53 0.46 -0.47
C LEU A 11 2.33 1.63 -1.42
N ALA A 12 1.92 1.39 -2.66
CA ALA A 12 1.60 2.45 -3.62
C ALA A 12 0.51 3.39 -3.09
N THR A 13 -0.56 2.82 -2.53
CA THR A 13 -1.70 3.61 -2.03
C THR A 13 -1.33 4.40 -0.78
N VAL A 14 -0.65 3.77 0.19
CA VAL A 14 -0.17 4.44 1.41
C VAL A 14 0.81 5.53 1.06
N LEU A 15 1.84 5.21 0.27
CA LEU A 15 2.89 6.14 -0.10
C LEU A 15 2.43 7.17 -1.13
N ALA A 16 1.28 7.06 -1.78
CA ALA A 16 0.68 8.19 -2.49
C ALA A 16 0.16 9.25 -1.49
N SER A 17 -0.31 8.80 -0.32
CA SER A 17 -0.90 9.62 0.73
C SER A 17 0.07 10.09 1.82
N THR A 18 1.19 9.39 2.04
CA THR A 18 2.21 9.70 3.06
C THR A 18 3.62 9.58 2.48
N ARG A 19 4.63 10.17 3.13
CA ARG A 19 6.03 10.11 2.67
C ARG A 19 6.73 8.80 3.05
N SER A 20 6.33 8.20 4.17
CA SER A 20 6.86 6.95 4.69
C SER A 20 5.81 6.14 5.43
N VAL A 21 6.09 4.87 5.66
CA VAL A 21 5.28 3.94 6.46
C VAL A 21 6.18 2.92 7.16
N SER A 22 5.87 2.58 8.41
CA SER A 22 6.56 1.51 9.15
C SER A 22 5.86 0.16 8.97
N PHE A 23 6.57 -0.94 9.24
CA PHE A 23 5.97 -2.28 9.24
C PHE A 23 4.80 -2.40 10.25
N ASP A 24 4.92 -1.78 11.42
CA ASP A 24 3.85 -1.75 12.43
C ASP A 24 2.59 -1.03 11.93
N ALA A 25 2.77 0.10 11.23
CA ALA A 25 1.66 0.83 10.61
C ALA A 25 0.98 0.00 9.50
N LEU A 26 1.76 -0.75 8.71
CA LEU A 26 1.22 -1.66 7.70
C LEU A 26 0.43 -2.83 8.31
N ASP A 27 0.90 -3.43 9.41
CA ASP A 27 0.15 -4.50 10.08
C ASP A 27 -1.16 -3.97 10.70
N LYS A 28 -1.13 -2.76 11.29
CA LYS A 28 -2.35 -2.08 11.76
C LYS A 28 -3.33 -1.81 10.63
N LEU A 29 -2.84 -1.32 9.48
CA LEU A 29 -3.65 -1.07 8.30
C LEU A 29 -4.27 -2.37 7.77
N ARG A 30 -3.49 -3.45 7.67
CA ARG A 30 -3.98 -4.79 7.31
C ARG A 30 -5.15 -5.19 8.20
N ARG A 31 -4.98 -5.16 9.53
CA ARG A 31 -6.04 -5.56 10.47
C ARG A 31 -7.31 -4.73 10.30
N LYS A 32 -7.17 -3.41 10.08
CA LYS A 32 -8.32 -2.52 9.82
C LYS A 32 -9.06 -2.92 8.54
N ILE A 33 -8.34 -3.13 7.45
CA ILE A 33 -8.92 -3.55 6.16
C ILE A 33 -9.62 -4.90 6.29
N GLU A 34 -8.95 -5.91 6.85
CA GLU A 34 -9.48 -7.27 7.02
C GLU A 34 -10.71 -7.29 7.95
N SER A 35 -10.75 -6.44 8.98
CA SER A 35 -11.92 -6.31 9.86
C SER A 35 -13.15 -5.73 9.16
N ARG A 36 -12.95 -4.88 8.14
CA ARG A 36 -14.03 -4.24 7.37
C ARG A 36 -14.49 -5.08 6.19
N CYS A 37 -13.62 -5.95 5.69
CA CYS A 37 -13.91 -6.83 4.56
C CYS A 37 -13.50 -8.28 4.89
N PRO A 38 -14.38 -9.06 5.54
CA PRO A 38 -14.06 -10.42 6.03
C PRO A 38 -13.71 -11.47 4.95
N GLY A 39 -13.71 -11.10 3.66
CA GLY A 39 -13.29 -11.94 2.53
C GLY A 39 -12.00 -11.48 1.85
N LEU A 40 -11.35 -10.45 2.41
CA LEU A 40 -10.14 -9.84 1.87
C LEU A 40 -8.98 -10.15 2.80
N ALA A 41 -7.86 -10.59 2.23
CA ALA A 41 -6.58 -10.74 2.93
C ALA A 41 -5.61 -9.69 2.40
N VAL A 42 -4.82 -9.08 3.28
CA VAL A 42 -3.80 -8.11 2.86
C VAL A 42 -2.41 -8.67 3.14
N ASP A 43 -1.66 -8.92 2.07
CA ASP A 43 -0.29 -9.43 2.20
C ASP A 43 0.69 -8.27 2.37
N VAL A 44 1.04 -8.00 3.63
CA VAL A 44 2.11 -7.07 4.04
C VAL A 44 3.21 -7.82 4.79
N SER A 45 3.41 -9.09 4.47
CA SER A 45 4.53 -9.87 5.02
C SER A 45 5.87 -9.23 4.65
N SER A 46 6.91 -9.45 5.46
CA SER A 46 8.25 -8.93 5.15
C SER A 46 8.75 -9.40 3.79
N SER A 47 8.43 -10.64 3.39
CA SER A 47 8.76 -11.17 2.06
C SER A 47 8.06 -10.40 0.94
N ALA A 48 6.76 -10.14 1.06
CA ALA A 48 6.00 -9.40 0.06
C ALA A 48 6.46 -7.95 -0.06
N ILE A 49 6.77 -7.30 1.06
CA ILE A 49 7.32 -5.94 1.09
C ILE A 49 8.70 -5.88 0.44
N ASN A 50 9.61 -6.80 0.78
CA ASN A 50 10.93 -6.84 0.15
C ASN A 50 10.82 -7.08 -1.36
N SER A 51 9.93 -8.00 -1.77
CA SER A 51 9.65 -8.25 -3.19
C SER A 51 9.14 -7.00 -3.90
N ALA A 52 8.27 -6.21 -3.25
CA ALA A 52 7.77 -4.95 -3.82
C ALA A 52 8.88 -3.92 -4.00
N ILE A 53 9.80 -3.81 -3.02
CA ILE A 53 10.96 -2.90 -3.10
C ILE A 53 11.89 -3.33 -4.24
N GLU A 54 12.17 -4.62 -4.38
CA GLU A 54 13.01 -5.16 -5.45
C GLU A 54 12.37 -5.00 -6.84
N CYS A 55 11.05 -5.20 -6.96
CA CYS A 55 10.34 -5.05 -8.23
C CYS A 55 10.15 -3.58 -8.65
N TYR A 56 10.05 -2.67 -7.68
CA TYR A 56 9.74 -1.26 -7.91
C TYR A 56 10.68 -0.30 -7.17
N PRO A 57 12.01 -0.39 -7.38
CA PRO A 57 12.99 0.43 -6.67
C PRO A 57 12.89 1.93 -7.00
N ASN A 58 12.24 2.27 -8.12
CA ASN A 58 11.98 3.67 -8.51
C ASN A 58 10.78 4.29 -7.76
N ILE A 59 10.01 3.48 -7.02
CA ILE A 59 8.81 3.89 -6.31
C ILE A 59 9.01 3.71 -4.79
N PHE A 60 9.56 2.57 -4.39
CA PHE A 60 9.73 2.18 -2.99
C PHE A 60 11.21 2.07 -2.63
N GLU A 61 11.56 2.56 -1.47
CA GLU A 61 12.90 2.46 -0.91
C GLU A 61 12.80 2.08 0.58
N ARG A 62 13.77 1.29 1.07
CA ARG A 62 13.89 1.00 2.50
C ARG A 62 14.85 1.99 3.14
N GLN A 63 14.36 2.72 4.15
CA GLN A 63 15.18 3.61 4.95
C GLN A 63 15.05 3.21 6.43
N SER A 64 16.09 2.55 6.95
CA SER A 64 16.09 1.98 8.31
C SER A 64 14.91 1.03 8.52
N GLU A 65 14.02 1.34 9.47
CA GLU A 65 12.82 0.56 9.84
C GLU A 65 11.55 1.01 9.09
N GLN A 66 11.68 1.88 8.09
CA GLN A 66 10.57 2.42 7.31
C GLN A 66 10.72 2.13 5.82
N ILE A 67 9.59 2.10 5.15
CA ILE A 67 9.48 2.09 3.70
C ILE A 67 9.09 3.50 3.29
N VAL A 68 9.85 4.08 2.38
CA VAL A 68 9.72 5.48 1.97
C VAL A 68 9.51 5.57 0.46
N ARG A 69 9.03 6.72 0.01
CA ARG A 69 9.05 7.08 -1.42
C ARG A 69 10.50 7.17 -1.88
N ALA A 70 10.84 6.44 -2.95
CA ALA A 70 12.11 6.66 -3.65
C ALA A 70 12.16 8.10 -4.21
N ALA A 71 13.37 8.64 -4.43
CA ALA A 71 13.56 10.04 -4.83
C ALA A 71 12.72 10.47 -6.05
N ASN A 72 12.54 9.56 -7.02
CA ASN A 72 11.78 9.83 -8.27
C ASN A 72 10.34 9.30 -8.23
N ALA A 73 9.87 8.83 -7.07
CA ALA A 73 8.57 8.17 -6.95
C ALA A 73 7.40 9.10 -7.31
N GLY A 74 7.54 10.43 -7.18
CA GLY A 74 6.50 11.40 -7.54
C GLY A 74 6.01 11.25 -8.98
N HIS A 75 6.93 11.03 -9.93
CA HIS A 75 6.57 10.80 -11.34
C HIS A 75 5.68 9.56 -11.55
N TYR A 76 5.79 8.56 -10.68
CA TYR A 76 5.00 7.35 -10.76
C TYR A 76 3.71 7.49 -9.93
N LEU A 77 3.84 7.95 -8.69
CA LEU A 77 2.78 8.10 -7.69
C LEU A 77 1.69 9.11 -8.11
N GLU A 78 2.06 10.16 -8.84
CA GLU A 78 1.15 11.23 -9.29
C GLU A 78 0.65 11.02 -10.73
N SER A 79 1.09 9.96 -11.40
CA SER A 79 0.70 9.65 -12.77
C SER A 79 -0.38 8.57 -12.84
N GLU A 80 -1.05 8.48 -14.00
CA GLU A 80 -1.98 7.38 -14.30
C GLU A 80 -1.34 5.99 -14.18
N TYR A 81 0.00 5.90 -14.12
CA TYR A 81 0.75 4.66 -13.96
C TYR A 81 0.31 3.85 -12.74
N ILE A 82 0.09 4.48 -11.57
CA ILE A 82 -0.34 3.76 -10.36
C ILE A 82 -1.72 3.18 -10.55
N ASN A 83 -2.63 3.98 -11.09
CA ASN A 83 -3.99 3.56 -11.37
C ASN A 83 -4.00 2.39 -12.36
N TRP A 84 -3.18 2.48 -13.41
CA TRP A 84 -3.07 1.42 -14.40
C TRP A 84 -2.41 0.14 -13.87
N LYS A 85 -1.32 0.28 -13.10
CA LYS A 85 -0.47 -0.83 -12.66
C LYS A 85 -1.04 -1.56 -11.45
N PHE A 86 -1.55 -0.83 -10.47
CA PHE A 86 -1.93 -1.35 -9.16
C PHE A 86 -3.45 -1.30 -8.94
N THR A 87 -4.09 -0.17 -9.22
CA THR A 87 -5.50 0.05 -8.85
C THR A 87 -6.50 -0.64 -9.79
N ASN A 88 -6.19 -0.76 -11.09
CA ASN A 88 -7.10 -1.34 -12.09
C ASN A 88 -7.52 -2.79 -11.83
N ARG A 89 -6.77 -3.52 -10.99
CA ARG A 89 -7.07 -4.91 -10.60
C ARG A 89 -7.85 -5.01 -9.29
N VAL A 90 -8.10 -3.89 -8.64
CA VAL A 90 -8.78 -3.80 -7.34
C VAL A 90 -10.20 -3.25 -7.56
N PRO A 91 -11.25 -3.94 -7.09
CA PRO A 91 -12.61 -3.43 -7.11
C PRO A 91 -12.70 -2.06 -6.42
N LYS A 92 -13.48 -1.13 -6.99
CA LYS A 92 -13.61 0.24 -6.47
C LYS A 92 -14.01 0.30 -5.00
N GLU A 93 -14.87 -0.62 -4.57
CA GLU A 93 -15.31 -0.72 -3.17
C GLU A 93 -14.15 -1.08 -2.23
N VAL A 94 -13.32 -2.04 -2.63
CA VAL A 94 -12.12 -2.41 -1.87
C VAL A 94 -11.13 -1.25 -1.85
N HIS A 95 -10.92 -0.57 -2.98
CA HIS A 95 -10.04 0.60 -3.05
C HIS A 95 -10.47 1.68 -2.07
N ARG A 96 -11.77 2.01 -2.04
CA ARG A 96 -12.34 2.97 -1.12
C ARG A 96 -12.14 2.58 0.35
N ILE A 97 -12.31 1.30 0.71
CA ILE A 97 -12.05 0.83 2.09
C ILE A 97 -10.60 1.06 2.49
N VAL A 98 -9.65 0.82 1.58
CA VAL A 98 -8.22 1.05 1.83
C VAL A 98 -7.93 2.53 2.02
N GLU A 99 -8.44 3.41 1.14
CA GLU A 99 -8.27 4.85 1.28
C GLU A 99 -8.88 5.40 2.58
N GLU A 100 -10.07 4.94 2.96
CA GLU A 100 -10.71 5.32 4.22
C GLU A 100 -9.87 4.85 5.43
N ALA A 101 -9.31 3.64 5.37
CA ALA A 101 -8.47 3.11 6.45
C ALA A 101 -7.16 3.91 6.61
N ILE A 102 -6.58 4.39 5.51
CA ILE A 102 -5.38 5.24 5.51
C ILE A 102 -5.70 6.63 6.07
N ASN A 103 -6.80 7.25 5.63
CA ASN A 103 -7.14 8.62 6.02
C ASN A 103 -7.58 8.75 7.48
N GLN A 104 -8.14 7.69 8.08
CA GLN A 104 -8.49 7.71 9.50
C GLN A 104 -7.29 7.78 10.45
N ASP A 105 -6.08 7.39 10.02
CA ASP A 105 -4.85 7.58 10.80
C ASP A 105 -4.24 8.99 10.65
N LYS A 106 -4.76 9.84 9.75
CA LYS A 106 -4.33 11.23 9.61
C LYS A 106 -5.03 12.19 10.60
N VAL A 107 -6.04 11.72 11.34
CA VAL A 107 -6.92 12.53 12.22
C VAL A 107 -6.65 12.26 13.71
N ALA A 108 -5.54 11.58 14.05
CA ALA A 108 -5.12 11.34 15.43
C ALA A 108 -3.87 12.17 15.79
#